data_AF-A0A2N0RB20-F1
#
_entry.id   AF-A0A2N0RB20-F1
#
_cell.length_a   1.000
_cell.length_b   1.000
_cell.length_c   1.000
_cell.angle_alpha   90.00
_cell.angle_beta   90.00
_cell.angle_gamma   90.00
#
_symmetry.space_group_name_H-M   'P 1'
#
loop_
_entity.id
_entity.type
_entity.pdbx_description
1 polymer ?
#
loop_
_entity_poly.entity_id
_entity_poly.type
_entity_poly.pdbx_seq_one_letter_code
_entity_poly.pdbx_strand_id
1 'polypeptide(L)'
;MNFQGKRLKAVEQFEFCHAHIGEMQIIPDGIKKGYPTVIDFNSIPKRIENFSTDLLDICKKKVKSFYRDNFMREYRDKGKNKINSPMSLMSRIESFQVILNFFIIL
;
A
#
# COMPACT_ATOMS: atom_id res chain seq x y z
N MET A 1 -18.67 18.98 2.51
CA MET A 1 -17.92 20.17 2.99
C MET A 1 -18.22 21.35 2.07
N ASN A 2 -18.51 22.53 2.60
CA ASN A 2 -18.99 23.68 1.82
C ASN A 2 -17.84 24.67 1.58
N PHE A 3 -17.17 24.56 0.42
CA PHE A 3 -15.96 25.32 0.06
C PHE A 3 -16.24 26.54 -0.82
N GLN A 4 -17.35 27.25 -0.61
CA GLN A 4 -17.70 28.39 -1.45
C GLN A 4 -16.79 29.60 -1.13
N GLY A 5 -15.93 29.97 -2.08
CA GLY A 5 -15.31 31.29 -2.20
C GLY A 5 -13.95 31.52 -1.52
N LYS A 6 -13.36 30.53 -0.82
CA LYS A 6 -12.02 30.66 -0.22
C LYS A 6 -10.96 29.92 -1.03
N ARG A 7 -9.86 30.60 -1.36
CA ARG A 7 -8.67 29.97 -1.94
C ARG A 7 -8.03 29.06 -0.88
N LEU A 8 -8.20 27.76 -1.05
CA LEU A 8 -7.61 26.73 -0.18
C LEU A 8 -6.09 26.78 -0.23
N LYS A 9 -5.43 26.48 0.91
CA LYS A 9 -3.97 26.27 0.97
C LYS A 9 -3.62 25.00 0.19
N ALA A 10 -2.36 24.89 -0.27
CA ALA A 10 -1.92 23.75 -1.09
C ALA A 10 -2.20 22.37 -0.45
N VAL A 11 -2.05 22.25 0.87
CA VAL A 11 -2.37 21.01 1.62
C VAL A 11 -3.87 20.70 1.58
N GLU A 12 -4.71 21.70 1.81
CA GLU A 12 -6.17 21.54 1.78
C GLU A 12 -6.68 21.20 0.37
N GLN A 13 -6.04 21.76 -0.67
CA GLN A 13 -6.32 21.41 -2.06
C GLN A 13 -5.93 19.96 -2.37
N PHE A 14 -4.77 19.52 -1.87
CA PHE A 14 -4.29 18.15 -2.05
C PHE A 14 -5.23 17.14 -1.37
N GLU A 15 -5.60 17.38 -0.12
CA GLU A 15 -6.57 16.55 0.62
C GLU A 15 -7.93 16.49 -0.09
N PHE A 16 -8.42 17.63 -0.60
CA PHE A 16 -9.65 17.69 -1.38
C PHE A 16 -9.57 16.83 -2.65
N CYS A 17 -8.48 16.94 -3.43
CA CYS A 17 -8.29 16.13 -4.63
C CYS A 17 -8.28 14.63 -4.31
N HIS A 18 -7.63 14.22 -3.22
CA HIS A 18 -7.60 12.82 -2.79
C HIS A 18 -8.98 12.31 -2.37
N ALA A 19 -9.71 13.07 -1.56
CA ALA A 19 -11.07 12.73 -1.16
C ALA A 19 -11.99 12.64 -2.38
N HIS A 20 -11.88 13.59 -3.31
CA HIS A 20 -12.69 13.64 -4.52
C HIS A 20 -12.43 12.44 -5.44
N ILE A 21 -11.17 12.07 -5.66
CA ILE A 21 -10.81 10.85 -6.41
C ILE A 21 -11.34 9.61 -5.68
N GLY A 22 -11.24 9.58 -4.35
CA GLY A 22 -11.79 8.52 -3.51
C GLY A 22 -13.27 8.30 -3.75
N GLU A 23 -14.06 9.37 -3.68
CA GLU A 23 -15.52 9.33 -3.84
C GLU A 23 -15.95 9.05 -5.28
N MET A 24 -15.29 9.65 -6.27
CA MET A 24 -15.72 9.58 -7.68
C MET A 24 -15.24 8.33 -8.40
N GLN A 25 -14.12 7.75 -8.00
CA GLN A 25 -13.47 6.65 -8.73
C GLN A 25 -13.26 5.42 -7.85
N ILE A 26 -12.52 5.59 -6.75
CA ILE A 26 -12.05 4.44 -5.94
C ILE A 26 -13.22 3.68 -5.30
N ILE A 27 -14.16 4.39 -4.67
CA ILE A 27 -15.32 3.76 -4.02
C ILE A 27 -16.22 3.05 -5.04
N PRO A 28 -16.68 3.70 -6.13
CA PRO A 28 -17.47 3.02 -7.15
C PRO A 28 -16.80 1.79 -7.75
N ASP A 29 -15.50 1.86 -8.05
CA ASP A 29 -14.77 0.73 -8.63
C ASP A 29 -14.54 -0.38 -7.61
N GLY A 30 -14.30 -0.03 -6.35
CA GLY A 30 -14.28 -0.97 -5.25
C GLY A 30 -15.59 -1.75 -5.13
N ILE A 31 -16.73 -1.06 -5.21
CA ILE A 31 -18.05 -1.69 -5.17
C ILE A 31 -18.25 -2.62 -6.36
N LYS A 32 -17.90 -2.20 -7.59
CA LYS A 32 -17.97 -3.06 -8.79
C LYS A 32 -17.11 -4.31 -8.67
N LYS A 33 -15.93 -4.20 -8.04
CA LYS A 33 -15.00 -5.31 -7.79
C LYS A 33 -15.42 -6.19 -6.60
N GLY A 34 -16.52 -5.87 -5.92
CA GLY A 34 -17.06 -6.66 -4.81
C GLY A 34 -16.36 -6.44 -3.47
N TYR A 35 -15.62 -5.34 -3.31
CA TYR A 35 -15.00 -5.00 -2.02
C TYR A 35 -16.06 -4.60 -0.99
N PRO A 36 -15.84 -4.93 0.30
CA PRO A 36 -16.78 -4.58 1.36
C PRO A 36 -16.84 -3.07 1.57
N THR A 37 -18.06 -2.54 1.73
CA THR A 37 -18.30 -1.11 2.00
C THR A 37 -18.07 -0.72 3.45
N VAL A 38 -18.00 -1.71 4.35
CA VAL A 38 -17.74 -1.53 5.78
C VAL A 38 -16.54 -2.39 6.17
N ILE A 39 -15.58 -1.76 6.84
CA ILE A 39 -14.41 -2.46 7.40
C ILE A 39 -14.77 -2.91 8.81
N ASP A 40 -14.78 -4.22 9.03
CA ASP A 40 -14.83 -4.78 10.38
C ASP A 40 -13.43 -4.72 11.02
N PHE A 41 -13.22 -3.70 11.85
CA PHE A 41 -11.95 -3.51 12.55
C PHE A 41 -11.69 -4.59 13.60
N ASN A 42 -12.73 -5.24 14.14
CA ASN A 42 -12.57 -6.25 15.17
C ASN A 42 -11.98 -7.55 14.62
N SER A 43 -12.21 -7.87 13.35
CA SER A 43 -11.62 -9.04 12.71
C SER A 43 -10.22 -8.81 12.13
N ILE A 44 -9.73 -7.56 12.11
CA ILE A 44 -8.38 -7.25 11.58
C ILE A 44 -7.27 -8.06 12.27
N PRO A 45 -7.19 -8.14 13.62
CA PRO A 45 -6.14 -8.90 14.28
C PRO A 45 -6.12 -10.37 13.81
N LYS A 46 -7.29 -11.01 13.77
CA LYS A 46 -7.44 -12.40 13.30
C LYS A 46 -7.04 -12.56 11.83
N ARG A 47 -7.39 -11.60 10.97
CA ARG A 47 -6.95 -11.60 9.56
C ARG A 47 -5.43 -11.50 9.46
N ILE A 48 -4.78 -10.67 10.27
CA ILE A 48 -3.32 -10.53 10.31
C ILE A 48 -2.69 -11.85 10.76
N GLU A 49 -3.22 -12.48 11.81
CA GLU A 49 -2.75 -13.77 12.31
C GLU A 49 -2.87 -14.87 11.24
N ASN A 50 -3.95 -14.88 10.46
CA ASN A 50 -4.14 -15.84 9.39
C ASN A 50 -3.07 -15.72 8.28
N PHE A 51 -2.48 -14.55 8.07
CA PHE A 51 -1.36 -14.40 7.12
C PHE A 51 -0.04 -14.98 7.63
N SER A 52 0.08 -15.31 8.92
CA SER A 52 1.34 -15.78 9.51
C SER A 52 1.87 -17.03 8.83
N THR A 53 0.99 -17.97 8.46
CA THR A 53 1.35 -19.21 7.77
C THR A 53 1.92 -18.93 6.39
N ASP A 54 1.26 -18.06 5.63
CA ASP A 54 1.66 -17.70 4.27
C ASP A 54 3.00 -16.96 4.29
N LEU A 55 3.17 -16.05 5.24
CA LEU A 55 4.43 -15.33 5.45
C LEU A 55 5.57 -16.29 5.83
N LEU A 56 5.30 -17.28 6.69
CA LEU A 56 6.29 -18.30 7.05
C LEU A 56 6.69 -19.15 5.84
N ASP A 57 5.75 -19.51 4.99
CA ASP A 57 6.03 -20.29 3.78
C ASP A 57 6.83 -19.49 2.75
N ILE A 58 6.60 -18.18 2.65
CA ILE A 58 7.45 -17.25 1.90
C ILE A 58 8.87 -17.23 2.51
N CYS A 59 9.00 -17.06 3.82
CA CYS A 59 10.30 -17.05 4.51
C CYS A 59 11.08 -18.36 4.27
N LYS A 60 10.38 -19.50 4.35
CA LYS A 60 10.92 -20.84 4.10
C LYS A 60 11.18 -21.15 2.61
N LYS A 61 10.91 -20.20 1.70
CA LYS A 61 11.05 -20.35 0.24
C LYS A 61 10.18 -21.45 -0.37
N LYS A 62 9.08 -21.83 0.30
CA LYS A 62 8.12 -22.78 -0.25
C LYS A 62 7.22 -22.11 -1.29
N VAL A 63 6.94 -20.82 -1.10
CA VAL A 63 6.15 -20.00 -2.02
C VAL A 63 7.03 -18.89 -2.58
N LYS A 64 6.96 -18.68 -3.90
CA LYS A 64 7.67 -17.59 -4.56
C LYS A 64 7.01 -16.26 -4.22
N SER A 65 7.82 -15.27 -3.84
CA SER A 65 7.34 -13.93 -3.51
C SER A 65 8.21 -12.89 -4.18
N PHE A 66 7.58 -12.07 -5.02
CA PHE A 66 8.23 -10.92 -5.65
C PHE A 66 8.90 -10.00 -4.61
N TYR A 67 8.20 -9.73 -3.50
CA TYR A 67 8.71 -8.89 -2.41
C TYR A 67 9.97 -9.46 -1.79
N ARG A 68 9.97 -10.77 -1.49
CA ARG A 68 11.12 -11.46 -0.92
C ARG A 68 12.29 -11.47 -1.89
N ASP A 69 12.05 -11.77 -3.16
CA ASP A 69 13.10 -11.83 -4.19
C ASP A 69 13.73 -10.46 -4.42
N ASN A 70 12.92 -9.40 -4.48
CA ASN A 70 13.40 -8.02 -4.60
C ASN A 70 14.24 -7.61 -3.37
N PHE A 71 13.74 -7.90 -2.16
CA PHE A 71 14.49 -7.63 -0.93
C PHE A 71 15.84 -8.36 -0.90
N MET A 72 15.86 -9.64 -1.28
CA MET A 72 17.09 -10.44 -1.29
C MET A 72 18.09 -10.00 -2.37
N ARG A 73 17.61 -9.38 -3.46
CA ARG A 73 18.47 -8.74 -4.46
C ARG A 73 19.14 -7.51 -3.85
N GLU A 74 18.34 -6.58 -3.33
CA GLU A 74 18.88 -5.37 -2.69
C GLU A 74 19.80 -5.69 -1.50
N TYR A 75 19.48 -6.73 -0.74
CA TYR A 75 20.30 -7.16 0.39
C TYR A 75 21.69 -7.59 -0.06
N ARG A 76 21.79 -8.30 -1.20
CA ARG A 76 23.06 -8.70 -1.80
C ARG A 76 23.84 -7.50 -2.34
N ASP A 77 23.15 -6.55 -2.95
CA ASP A 77 23.79 -5.39 -3.59
C ASP A 77 24.29 -4.36 -2.57
N LYS A 78 23.47 -4.04 -1.55
CA LYS A 78 23.75 -2.98 -0.57
C LYS A 78 24.47 -3.49 0.68
N GLY A 79 24.34 -4.78 0.98
CA GLY A 79 24.84 -5.39 2.20
C GLY A 79 24.03 -5.04 3.47
N LYS A 80 24.28 -5.80 4.54
CA LYS A 80 23.51 -5.78 5.79
C LYS A 80 23.38 -4.40 6.45
N ASN A 81 24.43 -3.58 6.38
CA ASN A 81 24.48 -2.31 7.10
C ASN A 81 23.70 -1.19 6.40
N LYS A 82 23.65 -1.19 5.06
CA LYS A 82 22.99 -0.13 4.29
C LYS A 82 21.51 -0.39 4.05
N ILE A 83 21.09 -1.65 4.01
CA ILE A 83 19.69 -2.01 3.71
C ILE A 83 18.68 -1.64 4.81
N ASN A 84 19.15 -1.46 6.04
CA ASN A 84 18.33 -1.02 7.17
C ASN A 84 18.36 0.50 7.37
N SER A 85 19.05 1.24 6.51
CA SER A 85 19.02 2.70 6.56
C SER A 85 17.62 3.21 6.21
N PRO A 86 17.17 4.32 6.82
CA PRO A 86 15.88 4.93 6.50
C PRO A 86 15.70 5.20 5.00
N MET A 87 16.75 5.66 4.33
CA MET A 87 16.74 5.93 2.89
C MET A 87 16.53 4.67 2.05
N SER A 88 17.19 3.55 2.42
CA SER A 88 16.95 2.28 1.74
C SER A 88 15.57 1.70 2.03
N LEU A 89 15.00 1.97 3.20
CA LEU A 89 13.61 1.60 3.50
C LEU A 89 12.63 2.40 2.64
N MET A 90 12.80 3.72 2.58
CA MET A 90 11.96 4.63 1.79
C MET A 90 11.96 4.22 0.31
N SER A 91 13.13 4.04 -0.28
CA SER A 91 13.29 3.64 -1.69
C SER A 91 12.59 2.30 -2.01
N ARG A 92 12.61 1.33 -1.08
CA ARG A 92 11.85 0.08 -1.26
C ARG A 92 10.35 0.32 -1.21
N ILE A 93 9.87 1.12 -0.27
CA ILE A 93 8.43 1.43 -0.17
C ILE A 93 7.94 2.11 -1.44
N GLU A 94 8.69 3.09 -1.95
CA GLU A 94 8.39 3.78 -3.22
C GLU A 94 8.32 2.80 -4.39
N SER A 95 9.28 1.88 -4.49
CA SER A 95 9.27 0.85 -5.55
C SER A 95 8.00 -0.02 -5.54
N PHE A 96 7.38 -0.22 -4.38
CA PHE A 96 6.13 -0.97 -4.25
C PHE A 96 4.88 -0.10 -4.44
N GLN A 97 4.92 1.18 -4.09
CA GLN A 97 3.80 2.11 -4.33
C GLN A 97 3.54 2.34 -5.83
N VAL A 98 4.59 2.36 -6.66
CA VAL A 98 4.44 2.44 -8.12
C VAL A 98 3.65 1.25 -8.68
N ILE A 99 3.83 0.06 -8.10
CA ILE A 99 3.12 -1.16 -8.51
C ILE A 99 1.64 -1.13 -8.08
N LEU A 100 1.36 -0.68 -6.85
CA LEU A 100 -0.02 -0.55 -6.34
C LEU A 100 -0.84 0.48 -7.10
N ASN A 101 -0.25 1.62 -7.48
CA ASN A 101 -0.93 2.60 -8.33
C ASN A 101 -1.29 2.02 -9.70
N PHE A 102 -0.46 1.13 -10.26
CA PHE A 102 -0.76 0.46 -11.53
C PHE A 102 -1.95 -0.51 -11.45
N PHE A 103 -2.15 -1.18 -10.31
CA PHE A 103 -3.26 -2.12 -10.09
C PHE A 103 -4.56 -1.46 -9.63
N ILE A 104 -4.52 -0.23 -9.11
CA ILE A 104 -5.71 0.55 -8.76
C ILE A 104 -6.27 1.29 -9.99
N ILE A 105 -5.42 1.59 -10.98
CA ILE A 105 -5.80 2.29 -12.22
C ILE A 105 -6.27 1.33 -13.34
N LEU A 106 -6.15 0.01 -13.16
CA LEU A 106 -6.69 -1.04 -14.04
C LEU A 106 -7.83 -1.82 -13.36
#